data_AF-A0A1T2L5M5-F1
#
_entry.id   AF-A0A1T2L5M5-F1
#
_cell.length_a   1.000
_cell.length_b   1.000
_cell.length_c   1.000
_cell.angle_alpha   90.00
_cell.angle_beta   90.00
_cell.angle_gamma   90.00
#
_symmetry.space_group_name_H-M   'P 1'
#
loop_
_entity.id
_entity.type
_entity.pdbx_description
1 polymer ?
#
loop_
_entity_poly.entity_id
_entity_poly.type
_entity_poly.pdbx_seq_one_letter_code
_entity_poly.pdbx_strand_id
1 'polypeptide(L)'
;MNFQEVARKATITIRRFLNRNGIRNKKVFAIGFNKSASTSLHTLFESLGHPSYHGNKWRDHNNQSVLKKYDCFSDDIPIDMVALDQLFPKSKFILNVRDLESWIYSRLAHIEHRKRTRQNYHTGPKWDTSKEAIKSWIEQRNDYHLFVLSYFSDRPADLLVVNFVRDQSAATKVCQFLGYKGEYRRPMENINPNSERPQHHRELLQRSIREMEINEIELTYDLYCPSIERGASPFPPDSRELKVDQTFQRCQPG
;
A
#
# COMPACT_ATOMS: atom_id res chain seq x y z
N MET A 1 -31.82 -7.44 9.81
CA MET A 1 -30.50 -7.80 9.24
C MET A 1 -30.70 -8.05 7.75
N ASN A 2 -29.98 -7.37 6.87
CA ASN A 2 -30.17 -7.47 5.40
C ASN A 2 -29.72 -8.86 4.91
N PHE A 3 -30.49 -9.54 4.05
CA PHE A 3 -30.15 -10.85 3.48
C PHE A 3 -28.75 -10.87 2.83
N GLN A 4 -28.39 -9.79 2.13
CA GLN A 4 -27.05 -9.63 1.53
C GLN A 4 -25.94 -9.64 2.58
N GLU A 5 -26.18 -9.03 3.74
CA GLU A 5 -25.23 -9.00 4.85
C GLU A 5 -25.04 -10.38 5.47
N VAL A 6 -26.14 -11.13 5.63
CA VAL A 6 -26.11 -12.51 6.14
C VAL A 6 -25.33 -13.42 5.17
N ALA A 7 -25.63 -13.36 3.87
CA ALA A 7 -24.93 -14.12 2.84
C ALA A 7 -23.42 -13.80 2.80
N ARG A 8 -23.06 -12.52 2.97
CA ARG A 8 -21.65 -12.08 3.04
C ARG A 8 -20.93 -12.65 4.26
N LYS A 9 -21.56 -12.58 5.45
CA LYS A 9 -20.99 -13.15 6.69
C LYS A 9 -20.83 -14.66 6.58
N ALA A 10 -21.80 -15.37 6.00
CA ALA A 10 -21.70 -16.80 5.74
C ALA A 10 -20.53 -17.13 4.78
N THR A 11 -20.39 -16.36 3.69
CA THR A 11 -19.29 -16.50 2.73
C THR A 11 -17.93 -16.34 3.39
N ILE A 12 -17.76 -15.31 4.23
CA ILE A 12 -16.50 -15.07 4.96
C ILE A 12 -16.20 -16.24 5.91
N THR A 13 -17.20 -16.75 6.62
CA THR A 13 -17.05 -17.88 7.54
C THR A 13 -16.62 -19.15 6.80
N ILE A 14 -17.27 -19.48 5.67
CA ILE A 14 -16.92 -20.63 4.83
C ILE A 14 -15.49 -20.48 4.30
N ARG A 15 -15.12 -19.31 3.76
CA ARG A 15 -13.77 -19.07 3.25
C ARG A 15 -12.70 -19.24 4.33
N ARG A 16 -12.93 -18.72 5.55
CA ARG A 16 -12.02 -18.93 6.70
C ARG A 16 -11.86 -20.41 7.04
N PHE A 17 -12.95 -21.17 7.02
CA PHE A 17 -12.91 -22.62 7.24
C PHE A 17 -12.08 -23.32 6.16
N LEU A 18 -12.33 -23.04 4.88
CA LEU A 18 -11.59 -23.62 3.76
C LEU A 18 -10.08 -23.26 3.80
N ASN A 19 -9.75 -22.02 4.17
CA ASN A 19 -8.36 -21.58 4.29
C ASN A 19 -7.63 -22.34 5.42
N ARG A 20 -8.25 -22.51 6.58
CA ARG A 20 -7.67 -23.24 7.72
C ARG A 20 -7.36 -24.70 7.39
N ASN A 21 -8.18 -25.31 6.53
CA ASN A 21 -8.00 -26.68 6.07
C ASN A 21 -7.08 -26.79 4.82
N GLY A 22 -6.45 -25.69 4.38
CA GLY A 22 -5.52 -25.71 3.25
C GLY A 22 -6.16 -25.86 1.87
N ILE A 23 -7.49 -25.85 1.78
CA ILE A 23 -8.23 -26.01 0.51
C ILE A 23 -8.05 -24.78 -0.40
N ARG A 24 -7.86 -23.61 0.21
CA ARG A 24 -7.64 -22.32 -0.48
C ARG A 24 -6.33 -21.69 -0.01
N ASN A 25 -5.42 -21.47 -0.96
CA ASN A 25 -4.10 -20.91 -0.65
C ASN A 25 -3.75 -19.61 -1.40
N LYS A 26 -4.52 -19.21 -2.42
CA LYS A 26 -4.29 -17.93 -3.12
C LYS A 26 -4.62 -16.75 -2.20
N LYS A 27 -3.71 -15.79 -2.10
CA LYS A 27 -3.85 -14.60 -1.26
C LYS A 27 -3.86 -13.32 -2.09
N VAL A 28 -4.26 -12.23 -1.44
CA VAL A 28 -4.14 -10.86 -1.95
C VAL A 28 -3.37 -10.04 -0.92
N PHE A 29 -2.20 -9.53 -1.29
CA PHE A 29 -1.40 -8.69 -0.41
C PHE A 29 -1.41 -7.24 -0.90
N ALA A 30 -2.01 -6.34 -0.12
CA ALA A 30 -1.83 -4.91 -0.29
C ALA A 30 -0.53 -4.50 0.41
N ILE A 31 0.51 -4.29 -0.40
CA ILE A 31 1.90 -4.20 0.00
C ILE A 31 2.44 -2.76 0.01
N GLY A 32 1.57 -1.75 -0.05
CA GLY A 32 1.97 -0.35 0.10
C GLY A 32 2.19 0.06 1.55
N PHE A 33 2.94 1.15 1.74
CA PHE A 33 3.14 1.75 3.07
C PHE A 33 1.82 2.12 3.74
N ASN A 34 1.80 2.20 5.06
CA ASN A 34 0.68 2.80 5.77
C ASN A 34 0.34 4.21 5.25
N LYS A 35 -0.88 4.68 5.54
CA LYS A 35 -1.39 6.00 5.12
C LYS A 35 -1.65 6.16 3.61
N SER A 36 -1.79 5.05 2.89
CA SER A 36 -2.14 4.96 1.46
C SER A 36 -3.53 4.32 1.24
N ALA A 37 -4.49 4.61 2.15
CA ALA A 37 -5.87 4.10 2.14
C ALA A 37 -6.04 2.58 2.31
N SER A 38 -5.18 1.95 3.12
CA SER A 38 -5.28 0.51 3.46
C SER A 38 -6.60 0.13 4.14
N THR A 39 -7.22 1.01 4.93
CA THR A 39 -8.55 0.75 5.53
C THR A 39 -9.66 0.68 4.47
N SER A 40 -9.64 1.56 3.47
CA SER A 40 -10.62 1.53 2.38
C SER A 40 -10.48 0.26 1.53
N LEU A 41 -9.24 -0.18 1.28
CA LEU A 41 -8.97 -1.47 0.65
C LEU A 41 -9.50 -2.65 1.48
N HIS A 42 -9.28 -2.63 2.81
CA HIS A 42 -9.84 -3.62 3.70
C HIS A 42 -11.38 -3.70 3.60
N THR A 43 -12.06 -2.56 3.67
CA THR A 43 -13.53 -2.47 3.48
C THR A 43 -13.98 -2.99 2.12
N LEU A 44 -13.23 -2.70 1.05
CA LEU A 44 -13.51 -3.22 -0.29
C LEU A 44 -13.41 -4.75 -0.33
N PHE A 45 -12.36 -5.34 0.25
CA PHE A 45 -12.24 -6.80 0.30
C PHE A 45 -13.37 -7.45 1.10
N GLU A 46 -13.73 -6.87 2.24
CA GLU A 46 -14.85 -7.38 3.05
C GLU A 46 -16.20 -7.27 2.34
N SER A 47 -16.41 -6.23 1.53
CA SER A 47 -17.65 -6.05 0.75
C SER A 47 -17.78 -7.10 -0.36
N LEU A 48 -16.65 -7.55 -0.92
CA LEU A 48 -16.56 -8.67 -1.88
C LEU A 48 -16.66 -10.06 -1.21
N GLY A 49 -16.82 -10.11 0.12
CA GLY A 49 -16.89 -11.35 0.89
C GLY A 49 -15.54 -12.04 1.09
N HIS A 50 -14.42 -11.35 0.89
CA HIS A 50 -13.10 -11.88 1.24
C HIS A 50 -12.81 -11.67 2.74
N PRO A 51 -12.41 -12.71 3.48
CA PRO A 51 -11.82 -12.53 4.79
C PRO A 51 -10.58 -11.66 4.68
N SER A 52 -10.64 -10.46 5.24
CA SER A 52 -9.55 -9.48 5.17
C SER A 52 -8.95 -9.24 6.55
N TYR A 53 -7.63 -9.08 6.61
CA TYR A 53 -6.87 -8.72 7.81
C TYR A 53 -6.20 -7.37 7.60
N HIS A 54 -6.51 -6.41 8.48
CA HIS A 54 -5.89 -5.07 8.52
C HIS A 54 -5.10 -4.93 9.81
N GLY A 55 -3.78 -4.83 9.69
CA GLY A 55 -2.85 -4.70 10.82
C GLY A 55 -1.45 -5.21 10.50
N ASN A 56 -0.55 -5.25 11.48
CA ASN A 56 0.87 -5.54 11.24
C ASN A 56 1.27 -7.03 11.28
N LYS A 57 0.46 -7.91 11.89
CA LYS A 57 0.88 -9.29 12.18
C LYS A 57 1.13 -10.18 10.96
N TRP A 58 0.54 -9.84 9.81
CA TRP A 58 0.72 -10.60 8.56
C TRP A 58 2.05 -10.30 7.86
N ARG A 59 2.70 -9.18 8.22
CA ARG A 59 3.94 -8.73 7.58
C ARG A 59 5.09 -9.70 7.82
N ASP A 60 5.05 -10.44 8.92
CA ASP A 60 5.96 -11.53 9.22
C ASP A 60 5.43 -12.83 8.59
N HIS A 61 6.17 -13.36 7.61
CA HIS A 61 5.82 -14.59 6.92
C HIS A 61 5.80 -15.82 7.85
N ASN A 62 6.43 -15.74 9.04
CA ASN A 62 6.36 -16.79 10.06
C ASN A 62 5.02 -16.84 10.78
N ASN A 63 4.18 -15.80 10.67
CA ASN A 63 2.86 -15.78 11.29
C ASN A 63 1.81 -16.54 10.47
N GLN A 64 2.05 -17.84 10.29
CA GLN A 64 1.19 -18.76 9.54
C GLN A 64 -0.25 -18.81 10.09
N SER A 65 -0.44 -18.53 11.38
CA SER A 65 -1.77 -18.49 12.00
C SER A 65 -2.68 -17.42 11.39
N VAL A 66 -2.12 -16.25 11.07
CA VAL A 66 -2.82 -15.15 10.40
C VAL A 66 -2.91 -15.44 8.91
N LEU A 67 -1.80 -15.83 8.29
CA LEU A 67 -1.71 -16.01 6.83
C LEU A 67 -2.62 -17.14 6.32
N LYS A 68 -2.79 -18.22 7.10
CA LYS A 68 -3.72 -19.32 6.76
C LYS A 68 -5.18 -19.01 7.09
N LYS A 69 -5.49 -17.93 7.80
CA LYS A 69 -6.88 -17.61 8.19
C LYS A 69 -7.57 -16.67 7.20
N TYR A 70 -6.84 -15.73 6.60
CA TYR A 70 -7.41 -14.68 5.76
C TYR A 70 -7.04 -14.86 4.28
N ASP A 71 -7.79 -14.19 3.40
CA ASP A 71 -7.52 -14.10 1.97
C ASP A 71 -6.72 -12.84 1.64
N CYS A 72 -7.10 -11.72 2.26
CA CYS A 72 -6.56 -10.40 1.94
C CYS A 72 -5.82 -9.81 3.13
N PHE A 73 -4.70 -9.15 2.88
CA PHE A 73 -3.86 -8.54 3.89
C PHE A 73 -3.51 -7.12 3.50
N SER A 74 -3.56 -6.20 4.46
CA SER A 74 -3.29 -4.78 4.25
C SER A 74 -2.82 -4.14 5.55
N ASP A 75 -2.13 -3.01 5.44
CA ASP A 75 -1.91 -1.95 6.45
C ASP A 75 -0.55 -1.28 6.22
N ASP A 76 0.48 -2.06 5.90
CA ASP A 76 1.87 -1.60 5.68
C ASP A 76 2.67 -2.65 4.88
N ILE A 77 3.93 -2.34 4.53
CA ILE A 77 4.81 -3.22 3.75
C ILE A 77 5.14 -4.54 4.50
N PRO A 78 5.28 -5.69 3.82
CA PRO A 78 5.76 -6.93 4.44
C PRO A 78 7.22 -6.79 4.91
N ILE A 79 7.62 -7.63 5.86
CA ILE A 79 9.04 -7.73 6.28
C ILE A 79 9.85 -8.38 5.17
N ASP A 80 9.30 -9.43 4.57
CA ASP A 80 9.89 -10.14 3.43
C ASP A 80 8.80 -10.48 2.43
N MET A 81 8.75 -9.71 1.35
CA MET A 81 7.79 -9.89 0.27
C MET A 81 8.08 -11.16 -0.55
N VAL A 82 9.37 -11.47 -0.76
CA VAL A 82 9.80 -12.61 -1.58
C VAL A 82 9.40 -13.92 -0.91
N ALA A 83 9.60 -14.02 0.41
CA ALA A 83 9.15 -15.17 1.19
C ALA A 83 7.62 -15.35 1.13
N LEU A 84 6.85 -14.26 1.21
CA LEU A 84 5.38 -14.34 1.08
C LEU A 84 4.94 -14.84 -0.30
N ASP A 85 5.56 -14.36 -1.37
CA ASP A 85 5.26 -14.79 -2.74
C ASP A 85 5.57 -16.29 -2.95
N GLN A 86 6.72 -16.75 -2.43
CA GLN A 86 7.09 -18.17 -2.47
C GLN A 86 6.15 -19.06 -1.65
N LEU A 87 5.72 -18.61 -0.46
CA LEU A 87 4.82 -19.37 0.42
C LEU A 87 3.40 -19.48 -0.13
N PHE A 88 2.95 -18.47 -0.89
CA PHE A 88 1.59 -18.38 -1.42
C PHE A 88 1.60 -18.19 -2.94
N PRO A 89 1.98 -19.22 -3.72
CA PRO A 89 2.06 -19.11 -5.17
C PRO A 89 0.71 -18.74 -5.80
N LYS A 90 0.75 -18.02 -6.92
CA LYS A 90 -0.42 -17.50 -7.65
C LYS A 90 -1.24 -16.48 -6.84
N SER A 91 -0.65 -15.87 -5.82
CA SER A 91 -1.24 -14.72 -5.11
C SER A 91 -1.17 -13.46 -5.97
N LYS A 92 -1.98 -12.48 -5.59
CA LYS A 92 -2.03 -11.17 -6.23
C LYS A 92 -1.48 -10.10 -5.29
N PHE A 93 -0.76 -9.13 -5.84
CA PHE A 93 -0.13 -8.06 -5.09
C PHE A 93 -0.69 -6.71 -5.54
N ILE A 94 -1.01 -5.86 -4.58
CA ILE A 94 -1.48 -4.51 -4.83
C ILE A 94 -0.50 -3.55 -4.18
N LEU A 95 0.29 -2.83 -4.97
CA LEU A 95 1.08 -1.71 -4.50
C LEU A 95 0.18 -0.47 -4.46
N ASN A 96 -0.45 -0.24 -3.32
CA ASN A 96 -1.29 0.92 -3.11
C ASN A 96 -0.43 2.14 -2.73
N VAL A 97 -0.42 3.14 -3.61
CA VAL A 97 0.46 4.30 -3.53
C VAL A 97 -0.30 5.59 -3.18
N ARG A 98 0.44 6.66 -2.89
CA ARG A 98 -0.09 8.00 -2.59
C ARG A 98 0.95 9.06 -2.88
N ASP A 99 0.52 10.21 -3.41
CA ASP A 99 1.36 11.37 -3.68
C ASP A 99 2.23 11.71 -2.46
N LEU A 100 3.51 11.99 -2.68
CA LEU A 100 4.50 12.08 -1.62
C LEU A 100 4.13 13.08 -0.53
N GLU A 101 3.77 14.31 -0.91
CA GLU A 101 3.39 15.36 0.05
C GLU A 101 2.22 14.90 0.94
N SER A 102 1.16 14.41 0.29
CA SER A 102 -0.06 13.98 0.98
C SER A 102 0.20 12.78 1.90
N TRP A 103 1.13 11.90 1.52
CA TRP A 103 1.56 10.77 2.34
C TRP A 103 2.34 11.24 3.58
N ILE A 104 3.31 12.15 3.42
CA ILE A 104 4.12 12.69 4.52
C ILE A 104 3.23 13.38 5.57
N TYR A 105 2.33 14.27 5.15
CA TYR A 105 1.41 14.93 6.09
C TYR A 105 0.53 13.92 6.82
N SER A 106 0.03 12.90 6.12
CA SER A 106 -0.80 11.87 6.73
C SER A 106 -0.01 11.04 7.76
N ARG A 107 1.28 10.83 7.54
CA ARG A 107 2.18 10.12 8.45
C ARG A 107 2.53 10.96 9.68
N LEU A 108 2.90 12.23 9.50
CA LEU A 108 3.17 13.17 10.59
C LEU A 108 1.96 13.29 11.53
N ALA A 109 0.78 13.57 10.99
CA ALA A 109 -0.46 13.67 11.76
C ALA A 109 -0.79 12.36 12.51
N HIS A 110 -0.51 11.21 11.90
CA HIS A 110 -0.72 9.91 12.56
C HIS A 110 0.21 9.73 13.75
N ILE A 111 1.50 10.02 13.59
CA ILE A 111 2.50 9.88 14.66
C ILE A 111 2.20 10.87 15.80
N GLU A 112 1.87 12.12 15.50
CA GLU A 112 1.50 13.11 16.53
C GLU A 112 0.24 12.72 17.29
N HIS A 113 -0.78 12.22 16.59
CA HIS A 113 -1.98 11.72 17.25
C HIS A 113 -1.66 10.54 18.19
N ARG A 114 -0.82 9.61 17.75
CA ARG A 114 -0.38 8.46 18.55
C ARG A 114 0.47 8.87 19.76
N LYS A 115 1.39 9.84 19.58
CA LYS A 115 2.15 10.48 20.68
C LYS A 115 1.22 11.11 21.71
N ARG A 116 0.23 11.91 21.26
CA ARG A 116 -0.72 12.62 22.13
C ARG A 116 -1.64 11.67 22.89
N THR A 117 -2.16 10.64 22.23
CA THR A 117 -3.12 9.68 22.82
C THR A 117 -2.45 8.53 23.57
N ARG A 118 -1.14 8.33 23.40
CA ARG A 118 -0.37 7.17 23.89
C ARG A 118 -0.87 5.80 23.42
N GLN A 119 -1.84 5.75 22.50
CA GLN A 119 -2.38 4.49 21.98
C GLN A 119 -1.41 3.87 20.97
N ASN A 120 -0.88 2.67 21.24
CA ASN A 120 0.06 1.97 20.34
C ASN A 120 1.24 2.86 19.89
N TYR A 121 1.69 3.76 20.76
CA TYR A 121 2.88 4.56 20.51
C TYR A 121 4.12 3.73 20.82
N HIS A 122 5.10 3.79 19.93
CA HIS A 122 6.40 3.16 20.11
C HIS A 122 7.49 4.23 20.08
N THR A 123 8.53 4.07 20.89
CA THR A 123 9.72 4.90 20.83
C THR A 123 10.64 4.39 19.71
N GLY A 124 11.21 5.30 18.92
CA GLY A 124 12.20 4.97 17.90
C GLY A 124 12.09 5.81 16.62
N PRO A 125 13.07 5.70 15.70
CA PRO A 125 13.18 6.56 14.52
C PRO A 125 11.96 6.48 13.57
N LYS A 126 11.27 5.34 13.55
CA LYS A 126 10.06 5.13 12.73
C LYS A 126 8.83 5.90 13.22
N TRP A 127 8.86 6.38 14.47
CA TRP A 127 7.78 7.10 15.15
C TRP A 127 8.20 8.52 15.53
N ASP A 128 9.07 9.11 14.72
CA ASP A 128 9.59 10.44 14.90
C ASP A 128 8.91 11.44 13.95
N THR A 129 9.00 12.73 14.28
CA THR A 129 8.44 13.87 13.52
C THR A 129 9.54 14.89 13.27
N SER A 130 10.76 14.40 13.00
CA SER A 130 11.95 15.18 12.66
C SER A 130 12.17 15.23 11.15
N LYS A 131 13.09 16.09 10.73
CA LYS A 131 13.51 16.22 9.33
C LYS A 131 14.20 14.94 8.87
N GLU A 132 15.07 14.38 9.72
CA GLU A 132 15.82 13.16 9.48
C GLU A 132 14.87 11.96 9.28
N ALA A 133 13.78 11.92 10.05
CA ALA A 133 12.74 10.92 9.86
C ALA A 133 12.06 11.06 8.49
N ILE A 134 11.70 12.28 8.06
CA ILE A 134 11.11 12.52 6.74
C ILE A 134 12.05 12.07 5.62
N LYS A 135 13.34 12.46 5.68
CA LYS A 135 14.33 12.04 4.68
C LYS A 135 14.42 10.53 4.57
N SER A 136 14.55 9.86 5.71
CA SER A 136 14.61 8.40 5.77
C SER A 136 13.33 7.73 5.26
N TRP A 137 12.16 8.34 5.46
CA TRP A 137 10.91 7.84 4.91
C TRP A 137 10.83 7.96 3.39
N ILE A 138 11.35 9.05 2.81
CA ILE A 138 11.40 9.25 1.36
C ILE A 138 12.32 8.22 0.72
N GLU A 139 13.53 8.04 1.25
CA GLU A 139 14.51 7.05 0.77
C GLU A 139 13.94 5.63 0.83
N GLN A 140 13.45 5.20 2.00
CA GLN A 140 12.84 3.87 2.17
C GLN A 140 11.66 3.64 1.21
N ARG A 141 10.89 4.70 0.93
CA ARG A 141 9.73 4.62 0.04
C ARG A 141 10.16 4.45 -1.41
N ASN A 142 11.14 5.23 -1.87
CA ASN A 142 11.73 5.10 -3.20
C ASN A 142 12.28 3.68 -3.40
N ASP A 143 13.19 3.25 -2.52
CA ASP A 143 13.84 1.94 -2.58
C ASP A 143 12.82 0.81 -2.67
N TYR A 144 11.81 0.84 -1.79
CA TYR A 144 10.81 -0.21 -1.73
C TYR A 144 9.90 -0.23 -2.96
N HIS A 145 9.44 0.94 -3.45
CA HIS A 145 8.59 0.98 -4.64
C HIS A 145 9.34 0.50 -5.88
N LEU A 146 10.59 0.94 -6.08
CA LEU A 146 11.43 0.49 -7.19
C LEU A 146 11.75 -1.01 -7.10
N PHE A 147 12.00 -1.52 -5.89
CA PHE A 147 12.14 -2.95 -5.64
C PHE A 147 10.89 -3.74 -6.06
N VAL A 148 9.69 -3.31 -5.64
CA VAL A 148 8.43 -3.99 -5.98
C VAL A 148 8.20 -3.99 -7.50
N LEU A 149 8.38 -2.84 -8.15
CA LEU A 149 8.22 -2.72 -9.60
C LEU A 149 9.21 -3.64 -10.34
N SER A 150 10.46 -3.66 -9.91
CA SER A 150 11.50 -4.54 -10.47
C SER A 150 11.18 -6.02 -10.24
N TYR A 151 10.73 -6.39 -9.04
CA TYR A 151 10.44 -7.77 -8.66
C TYR A 151 9.29 -8.38 -9.47
N PHE A 152 8.29 -7.59 -9.86
CA PHE A 152 7.14 -8.05 -10.67
C PHE A 152 7.28 -7.78 -12.17
N SER A 153 8.43 -7.29 -12.63
CA SER A 153 8.64 -6.92 -14.04
C SER A 153 8.39 -8.08 -15.02
N ASP A 154 8.78 -9.30 -14.64
CA ASP A 154 8.55 -10.50 -15.46
C ASP A 154 7.16 -11.17 -15.22
N ARG A 155 6.34 -10.63 -14.31
CA ARG A 155 4.97 -11.11 -14.01
C ARG A 155 4.00 -9.96 -13.74
N PRO A 156 3.79 -9.06 -14.72
CA PRO A 156 2.96 -7.86 -14.55
C PRO A 156 1.50 -8.19 -14.20
N ALA A 157 0.99 -9.36 -14.62
CA ALA A 157 -0.36 -9.79 -14.28
C ALA A 157 -0.57 -10.04 -12.77
N ASP A 158 0.50 -10.19 -11.97
CA ASP A 158 0.43 -10.45 -10.54
C ASP A 158 0.58 -9.21 -9.67
N LEU A 159 0.86 -8.03 -10.26
CA LEU A 159 0.95 -6.75 -9.57
C LEU A 159 -0.07 -5.74 -10.12
N LEU A 160 -0.81 -5.09 -9.23
CA LEU A 160 -1.56 -3.87 -9.51
C LEU A 160 -0.93 -2.71 -8.75
N VAL A 161 -0.54 -1.65 -9.45
CA VAL A 161 -0.16 -0.37 -8.84
C VAL A 161 -1.38 0.55 -8.88
N VAL A 162 -1.77 1.12 -7.74
CA VAL A 162 -2.96 1.98 -7.68
C VAL A 162 -2.85 3.06 -6.61
N ASN A 163 -3.11 4.31 -6.99
CA ASN A 163 -3.28 5.38 -6.03
C ASN A 163 -4.73 5.42 -5.55
N PHE A 164 -5.04 4.65 -4.50
CA PHE A 164 -6.42 4.48 -4.05
C PHE A 164 -7.05 5.79 -3.53
N VAL A 165 -6.24 6.81 -3.19
CA VAL A 165 -6.72 8.12 -2.71
C VAL A 165 -7.04 9.07 -3.86
N ARG A 166 -6.19 9.12 -4.89
CA ARG A 166 -6.32 10.03 -6.04
C ARG A 166 -7.24 9.49 -7.13
N ASP A 167 -7.16 8.19 -7.40
CA ASP A 167 -7.87 7.55 -8.50
C ASP A 167 -9.32 7.20 -8.12
N GLN A 168 -10.28 7.84 -8.78
CA GLN A 168 -11.71 7.61 -8.56
C GLN A 168 -12.15 6.20 -8.99
N SER A 169 -11.46 5.61 -9.96
CA SER A 169 -11.70 4.26 -10.47
C SER A 169 -10.94 3.16 -9.72
N ALA A 170 -10.18 3.51 -8.67
CA ALA A 170 -9.30 2.60 -7.96
C ALA A 170 -9.99 1.31 -7.47
N ALA A 171 -11.21 1.42 -6.94
CA ALA A 171 -11.97 0.25 -6.49
C ALA A 171 -12.34 -0.67 -7.65
N THR A 172 -12.77 -0.11 -8.78
CA THR A 172 -13.03 -0.87 -10.00
C THR A 172 -11.77 -1.58 -10.48
N LYS A 173 -10.61 -0.89 -10.54
CA LYS A 173 -9.33 -1.51 -10.92
C LYS A 173 -8.94 -2.67 -10.01
N VAL A 174 -9.07 -2.50 -8.69
CA VAL A 174 -8.81 -3.57 -7.71
C VAL A 174 -9.75 -4.76 -7.94
N CYS A 175 -11.05 -4.52 -8.11
CA CYS A 175 -12.02 -5.59 -8.36
C CYS A 175 -11.72 -6.34 -9.67
N GLN A 176 -11.45 -5.64 -10.76
CA GLN A 176 -11.10 -6.23 -12.05
C GLN A 176 -9.81 -7.04 -11.99
N PHE A 177 -8.80 -6.54 -11.29
CA PHE A 177 -7.56 -7.26 -11.04
C PHE A 177 -7.77 -8.57 -10.26
N LEU A 178 -8.79 -8.61 -9.40
CA LEU A 178 -9.23 -9.82 -8.69
C LEU A 178 -10.20 -10.70 -9.48
N GLY A 179 -10.51 -10.35 -10.74
CA GLY A 179 -11.36 -11.10 -11.65
C GLY A 179 -12.86 -10.78 -11.56
N TYR A 180 -13.23 -9.72 -10.86
CA TYR A 180 -14.62 -9.26 -10.78
C TYR A 180 -14.97 -8.32 -11.94
N LYS A 181 -16.18 -8.44 -12.48
CA LYS A 181 -16.68 -7.60 -13.59
C LYS A 181 -17.57 -6.47 -13.07
N GLY A 182 -17.55 -5.34 -13.76
CA GLY A 182 -18.40 -4.18 -13.47
C GLY A 182 -17.68 -3.04 -12.76
N GLU A 183 -18.45 -2.06 -12.31
CA GLU A 183 -17.97 -0.88 -11.62
C GLU A 183 -18.23 -0.97 -10.12
N TYR A 184 -17.28 -0.48 -9.33
CA TYR A 184 -17.32 -0.59 -7.88
C TYR A 184 -17.11 0.78 -7.24
N ARG A 185 -18.04 1.14 -6.36
CA ARG A 185 -17.91 2.37 -5.58
C ARG A 185 -16.74 2.25 -4.62
N ARG A 186 -15.84 3.22 -4.67
CA ARG A 186 -14.71 3.33 -3.76
C ARG A 186 -15.17 3.59 -2.32
N PRO A 187 -14.84 2.74 -1.34
CA PRO A 187 -15.07 3.03 0.07
C PRO A 187 -14.23 4.22 0.50
N MET A 188 -14.84 5.14 1.26
CA MET A 188 -14.19 6.36 1.76
C MET A 188 -14.07 6.26 3.27
N GLU A 189 -12.94 5.73 3.73
CA GLU A 189 -12.70 5.43 5.16
C GLU A 189 -11.59 6.32 5.70
N ASN A 190 -11.69 6.69 6.98
CA ASN A 190 -10.70 7.51 7.68
C ASN A 190 -10.35 8.82 6.96
N ILE A 191 -11.31 9.38 6.20
CA ILE A 191 -11.21 10.72 5.62
C ILE A 191 -11.63 11.70 6.71
N ASN A 192 -10.71 12.56 7.13
CA ASN A 192 -11.05 13.72 7.95
C ASN A 192 -11.16 14.94 7.01
N PRO A 193 -12.37 15.41 6.67
CA PRO A 193 -12.56 16.57 5.80
C PRO A 193 -12.03 17.86 6.43
N ASN A 194 -11.92 17.89 7.77
CA ASN A 194 -11.40 19.02 8.54
C ASN A 194 -9.90 18.83 8.89
N SER A 195 -9.19 17.95 8.17
CA SER A 195 -7.76 17.77 8.39
C SER A 195 -7.01 19.00 7.91
N GLU A 196 -6.67 19.89 8.82
CA GLU A 196 -5.73 20.96 8.54
C GLU A 196 -4.30 20.41 8.44
N ARG A 197 -3.48 21.04 7.60
CA ARG A 197 -2.04 20.77 7.48
C ARG A 197 -1.31 21.83 8.31
N PRO A 198 -0.87 21.52 9.54
CA PRO A 198 -0.23 22.49 10.41
C PRO A 198 0.96 23.17 9.73
N GLN A 199 1.15 24.47 10.00
CA GLN A 199 2.22 25.25 9.41
C GLN A 199 3.60 24.63 9.66
N HIS A 200 3.84 24.09 10.87
CA HIS A 200 5.10 23.44 11.21
C HIS A 200 5.39 22.18 10.38
N HIS A 201 4.36 21.43 9.94
CA HIS A 201 4.55 20.29 9.03
C HIS A 201 5.02 20.74 7.66
N ARG A 202 4.46 21.85 7.15
CA ARG A 202 4.85 22.41 5.84
C ARG A 202 6.30 22.86 5.86
N GLU A 203 6.69 23.58 6.90
CA GLU A 203 8.07 24.04 7.08
C GLU A 203 9.04 22.86 7.22
N LEU A 204 8.65 21.82 7.96
CA LEU A 204 9.47 20.62 8.13
C LEU A 204 9.66 19.88 6.80
N LEU A 205 8.59 19.70 6.01
CA LEU A 205 8.68 19.10 4.68
C LEU A 205 9.56 19.94 3.75
N GLN A 206 9.35 21.26 3.68
CA GLN A 206 10.12 22.17 2.84
C GLN A 206 11.62 22.18 3.18
N ARG A 207 11.97 22.11 4.47
CA ARG A 207 13.38 21.97 4.89
C ARG A 207 13.95 20.61 4.47
N SER A 208 13.17 19.54 4.62
CA SER A 208 13.58 18.19 4.24
C SER A 208 13.90 18.07 2.75
N ILE A 209 12.98 18.49 1.88
CA ILE A 209 13.16 18.38 0.42
C ILE A 209 14.27 19.28 -0.10
N ARG A 210 14.46 20.48 0.46
CA ARG A 210 15.57 21.37 0.07
C ARG A 210 16.93 20.75 0.35
N GLU A 211 17.09 20.11 1.51
CA GLU A 211 18.35 19.44 1.86
C GLU A 211 18.57 18.11 1.13
N MET A 212 17.52 17.54 0.53
CA MET A 212 17.62 16.37 -0.34
C MET A 212 17.68 16.73 -1.82
N GLU A 213 17.65 18.04 -2.15
CA GLU A 213 17.63 18.54 -3.53
C GLU A 213 16.45 18.00 -4.36
N ILE A 214 15.33 17.67 -3.71
CA ILE A 214 14.12 17.17 -4.38
C ILE A 214 13.36 18.33 -5.00
N ASN A 215 13.06 18.24 -6.30
CA ASN A 215 12.24 19.23 -6.99
C ASN A 215 10.78 19.21 -6.47
N GLU A 216 10.18 20.39 -6.30
CA GLU A 216 8.80 20.51 -5.78
C GLU A 216 7.76 19.75 -6.62
N ILE A 217 7.97 19.59 -7.92
CA ILE A 217 7.05 18.80 -8.77
C ILE A 217 7.00 17.33 -8.33
N GLU A 218 8.10 16.79 -7.81
CA GLU A 218 8.20 15.39 -7.37
C GLU A 218 7.35 15.10 -6.13
N LEU A 219 6.94 16.14 -5.40
CA LEU A 219 5.98 16.00 -4.31
C LEU A 219 4.61 15.49 -4.77
N THR A 220 4.29 15.68 -6.05
CA THR A 220 3.04 15.21 -6.67
C THR A 220 3.11 13.78 -7.18
N TYR A 221 4.32 13.22 -7.28
CA TYR A 221 4.56 11.85 -7.71
C TYR A 221 4.21 10.86 -6.60
N ASP A 222 3.79 9.66 -7.02
CA ASP A 222 3.34 8.62 -6.11
C ASP A 222 4.15 7.32 -6.17
N LEU A 223 5.21 7.21 -6.97
CA LEU A 223 6.13 6.07 -6.91
C LEU A 223 7.45 6.46 -6.26
N TYR A 224 8.20 7.39 -6.82
CA TYR A 224 9.49 7.77 -6.26
C TYR A 224 9.89 9.19 -6.67
N CYS A 225 10.92 9.73 -6.02
CA CYS A 225 11.56 11.01 -6.33
C CYS A 225 12.81 10.80 -7.19
N PRO A 226 12.79 11.09 -8.51
CA PRO A 226 13.95 10.93 -9.38
C PRO A 226 15.19 11.72 -8.93
N SER A 227 15.03 12.88 -8.29
CA SER A 227 16.15 13.75 -7.89
C SER A 227 17.15 13.06 -6.95
N ILE A 228 16.73 12.04 -6.20
CA ILE A 228 17.57 11.34 -5.20
C ILE A 228 17.97 9.93 -5.63
N GLU A 229 17.59 9.51 -6.84
CA GLU A 229 17.94 8.19 -7.35
C GLU A 229 19.37 8.14 -7.88
N ARG A 230 20.09 7.08 -7.54
CA ARG A 230 21.47 6.82 -8.02
C ARG A 230 21.44 6.21 -9.42
N GLY A 231 20.82 6.90 -10.38
CA GLY A 231 20.75 6.49 -11.77
C GLY A 231 19.35 6.59 -12.39
N ALA A 232 19.28 6.32 -13.69
CA ALA A 232 18.01 6.29 -14.40
C ALA A 232 17.21 5.04 -14.02
N SER A 233 16.05 5.24 -13.39
CA SER A 233 15.05 4.18 -13.22
C SER A 233 14.33 3.92 -14.56
N PRO A 234 14.09 2.65 -14.94
CA PRO A 234 13.30 2.32 -16.13
C PRO A 234 11.79 2.52 -15.91
N PHE A 235 11.36 2.78 -14.68
CA PHE A 235 9.97 3.04 -14.30
C PHE A 235 9.72 4.54 -14.25
N PRO A 236 8.54 5.05 -14.64
CA PRO A 236 8.17 6.44 -14.39
C PRO A 236 7.95 6.70 -12.90
N PRO A 237 8.13 7.95 -12.42
CA PRO A 237 7.96 8.30 -11.01
C PRO A 237 6.50 8.41 -10.56
N ASP A 238 5.54 8.44 -11.50
CA ASP A 238 4.12 8.52 -11.20
C ASP A 238 3.35 7.34 -11.82
N SER A 239 2.48 6.73 -11.02
CA SER A 239 1.66 5.58 -11.42
C SER A 239 0.67 5.88 -12.55
N ARG A 240 0.37 7.16 -12.83
CA ARG A 240 -0.43 7.57 -14.01
C ARG A 240 0.28 7.26 -15.32
N GLU A 241 1.60 7.18 -15.31
CA GLU A 241 2.43 6.97 -16.49
C GLU A 241 2.81 5.49 -16.69
N LEU A 242 2.49 4.63 -15.71
CA LEU A 242 2.65 3.19 -15.86
C LEU A 242 1.67 2.69 -16.93
N LYS A 243 2.22 2.22 -18.06
CA LYS A 243 1.40 1.62 -19.11
C LYS A 243 0.95 0.23 -18.66
N VAL A 244 -0.33 -0.06 -18.89
CA VAL A 244 -0.97 -1.33 -18.51
C VAL A 244 -0.30 -2.56 -19.16
N ASP A 245 0.36 -2.38 -20.31
CA ASP A 245 0.93 -3.47 -21.13
C ASP A 245 2.43 -3.34 -21.45
N GLN A 246 3.18 -2.41 -20.85
CA GLN A 246 4.63 -2.35 -21.10
C GLN A 246 5.37 -3.39 -20.26
N THR A 247 5.45 -4.58 -20.86
CA THR A 247 6.63 -5.45 -20.80
C THR A 247 7.89 -4.60 -20.66
N PHE A 248 8.54 -4.74 -19.50
CA PHE A 248 9.83 -4.15 -19.19
C PHE A 248 10.85 -4.73 -20.18
N GLN A 249 11.06 -4.05 -21.30
CA GLN A 249 12.19 -4.36 -22.16
C GLN A 249 13.44 -4.09 -21.35
N ARG A 250 14.14 -5.16 -20.97
CA ARG A 250 15.45 -5.10 -20.31
C ARG A 250 16.35 -4.15 -21.11
N CYS A 251 16.89 -3.13 -20.44
CA CYS A 251 18.17 -2.58 -20.86
C CYS A 251 19.19 -3.70 -20.73
N GLN A 252 19.57 -4.33 -21.84
CA GLN A 252 20.75 -5.18 -21.90
C GLN A 252 21.97 -4.27 -21.70
N PRO A 253 22.88 -4.55 -20.76
CA PRO A 253 24.16 -3.87 -20.73
C PRO A 253 24.95 -4.26 -21.99
N GLY A 254 25.36 -3.24 -22.76
CA GLY A 254 26.36 -3.37 -23.81
C GLY A 254 27.78 -3.44 -23.25
#